data_AF-A0A435U931-F1
#
_entry.id   AF-A0A435U931-F1
#
_cell.length_a   1.000
_cell.length_b   1.000
_cell.length_c   1.000
_cell.angle_alpha   90.00
_cell.angle_beta   90.00
_cell.angle_gamma   90.00
#
_symmetry.space_group_name_H-M   'P 1'
#
loop_
_entity.id
_entity.type
_entity.pdbx_description
1 polymer ?
#
loop_
_entity_poly.entity_id
_entity_poly.type
_entity_poly.pdbx_seq_one_letter_code
_entity_poly.pdbx_strand_id
1 'polypeptide(L)'
;IITSRYPAHDWNIYAAQASDGDNFAGDSERCISLLNGELMRLCQYFAYVEIIDEREAHIFGSTENGTSLWRAYNSIDQKWPNFQMSRIATPADIYPVFRQLFGRQPAALKRA
;
A
#
# COMPACT_ATOMS: atom_id res chain seq x y z
N ILE A 1 6.03 -3.42 19.73
CA ILE A 1 6.27 -4.76 19.12
C ILE A 1 7.43 -4.72 18.12
N ILE A 2 7.33 -3.98 17.02
CA ILE A 2 8.39 -3.92 15.99
C ILE A 2 9.72 -3.50 16.62
N THR A 3 9.79 -2.31 17.22
CA THR A 3 11.01 -1.77 17.85
C THR A 3 11.58 -2.65 18.97
N SER A 4 10.70 -3.29 19.75
CA SER A 4 11.09 -4.10 20.91
C SER A 4 11.55 -5.52 20.57
N ARG A 5 11.07 -6.10 19.46
CA ARG A 5 11.27 -7.53 19.14
C ARG A 5 11.98 -7.76 17.80
N TYR A 6 11.92 -6.80 16.89
CA TYR A 6 12.41 -6.89 15.52
C TYR A 6 13.10 -5.57 15.13
N PRO A 7 14.25 -5.23 15.74
CA PRO A 7 14.95 -4.00 15.40
C PRO A 7 15.46 -4.06 13.95
N ALA A 8 15.30 -2.94 13.22
CA ALA A 8 15.53 -2.89 11.77
C ALA A 8 17.01 -3.10 11.33
N HIS A 9 17.97 -3.09 12.26
CA HIS A 9 19.36 -3.44 11.94
C HIS A 9 19.58 -4.96 11.83
N ASP A 10 18.69 -5.76 12.44
CA ASP A 10 18.76 -7.22 12.41
C ASP A 10 17.70 -7.84 11.49
N TRP A 11 16.62 -7.10 11.20
CA TRP A 11 15.46 -7.60 10.48
C TRP A 11 15.07 -6.69 9.32
N ASN A 12 14.74 -7.32 8.19
CA ASN A 12 14.00 -6.66 7.13
C ASN A 12 12.50 -6.77 7.43
N ILE A 13 11.82 -5.62 7.47
CA ILE A 13 10.41 -5.49 7.85
C ILE A 13 9.63 -5.06 6.60
N TYR A 14 8.70 -5.94 6.21
CA TYR A 14 7.81 -5.75 5.07
C TYR A 14 6.36 -5.80 5.56
N ALA A 15 5.54 -4.88 5.08
CA ALA A 15 4.10 -4.87 5.34
C ALA A 15 3.33 -5.09 4.04
N ALA A 16 2.27 -5.89 4.10
CA ALA A 16 1.32 -6.09 3.01
C ALA A 16 -0.09 -6.01 3.60
N GLN A 17 -0.83 -4.97 3.22
CA GLN A 17 -2.23 -4.78 3.62
C GLN A 17 -3.12 -5.08 2.43
N ALA A 18 -4.09 -5.99 2.60
CA ALA A 18 -5.17 -6.21 1.65
C ALA A 18 -6.50 -5.82 2.30
N SER A 19 -7.31 -4.99 1.66
CA SER A 19 -8.58 -4.46 2.19
C SER A 19 -9.52 -4.08 1.05
N ASP A 20 -10.82 -4.06 1.31
CA ASP A 20 -11.85 -3.51 0.40
C ASP A 20 -11.90 -1.97 0.40
N GLY A 21 -11.11 -1.30 1.24
CA GLY A 21 -10.97 0.15 1.28
C GLY A 21 -12.12 0.89 1.99
N ASP A 22 -13.09 0.16 2.55
CA ASP A 22 -14.16 0.74 3.37
C ASP A 22 -13.61 1.20 4.73
N ASN A 23 -14.12 2.34 5.21
CA ASN A 23 -13.62 2.96 6.43
C ASN A 23 -14.68 3.88 7.06
N PHE A 24 -14.71 3.95 8.39
CA PHE A 24 -15.58 4.91 9.07
C PHE A 24 -15.04 6.34 8.94
N ALA A 25 -15.93 7.32 9.15
CA ALA A 25 -15.55 8.72 9.14
C ALA A 25 -14.43 9.00 10.17
N GLY A 26 -13.30 9.54 9.68
CA GLY A 26 -12.12 9.86 10.50
C GLY A 26 -11.05 8.76 10.57
N ASP A 27 -11.35 7.52 10.22
CA ASP A 27 -10.35 6.43 10.27
C ASP A 27 -9.24 6.64 9.25
N SER A 28 -9.55 7.16 8.06
CA SER A 28 -8.55 7.40 7.02
C SER A 28 -7.47 8.41 7.46
N GLU A 29 -7.85 9.46 8.20
CA GLU A 29 -6.90 10.42 8.76
C GLU A 29 -6.00 9.77 9.81
N ARG A 30 -6.57 8.88 10.64
CA ARG A 30 -5.81 8.12 11.63
C ARG A 30 -4.81 7.17 10.96
N CYS A 31 -5.21 6.46 9.91
CA CYS A 31 -4.32 5.59 9.15
C CYS A 31 -3.16 6.38 8.53
N ILE A 32 -3.45 7.53 7.89
CA ILE A 32 -2.43 8.44 7.36
C ILE A 32 -1.45 8.86 8.47
N SER A 33 -1.96 9.21 9.65
CA SER A 33 -1.14 9.65 10.78
C SER A 33 -0.21 8.54 11.27
N LEU A 34 -0.71 7.31 11.42
CA LEU A 34 0.08 6.14 11.82
C LEU A 34 1.16 5.78 10.80
N LEU A 35 0.82 5.80 9.50
CA LEU A 35 1.77 5.54 8.43
C LEU A 35 2.87 6.60 8.38
N ASN A 36 2.50 7.88 8.36
CA ASN A 36 3.46 8.99 8.35
C ASN A 36 4.28 9.10 9.64
N GLY A 37 3.71 8.68 10.77
CA GLY A 37 4.26 8.86 12.11
C GLY A 37 5.29 7.80 12.51
N GLU A 38 5.03 6.53 12.21
CA GLU A 38 5.92 5.45 12.66
C GLU A 38 6.15 4.40 11.58
N LEU A 39 5.08 3.84 11.02
CA LEU A 39 5.20 2.62 10.23
C LEU A 39 6.09 2.78 9.00
N MET A 40 5.98 3.88 8.25
CA MET A 40 6.81 4.07 7.05
C MET A 40 8.30 4.23 7.35
N ARG A 41 8.67 4.63 8.58
CA ARG A 41 10.08 4.71 9.02
C ARG A 41 10.62 3.37 9.52
N LEU A 42 9.73 2.48 9.97
CA LEU A 42 10.10 1.17 10.51
C LEU A 42 10.16 0.09 9.43
N CYS A 43 9.35 0.21 8.38
CA CYS A 43 9.30 -0.75 7.27
C CYS A 43 10.27 -0.39 6.15
N GLN A 44 10.93 -1.39 5.57
CA GLN A 44 11.73 -1.20 4.36
C GLN A 44 10.84 -1.17 3.11
N TYR A 45 9.63 -1.72 3.19
CA TYR A 45 8.63 -1.66 2.14
C TYR A 45 7.22 -1.93 2.68
N PHE A 46 6.24 -1.21 2.17
CA PHE A 46 4.82 -1.35 2.49
C PHE A 46 4.02 -1.44 1.19
N ALA A 47 3.28 -2.54 1.02
CA ALA A 47 2.34 -2.72 -0.07
C ALA A 47 0.89 -2.61 0.43
N TYR A 48 0.11 -1.73 -0.18
CA TYR A 48 -1.33 -1.71 -0.03
C TYR A 48 -2.00 -2.29 -1.27
N VAL A 49 -2.95 -3.21 -1.07
CA VAL A 49 -3.73 -3.82 -2.13
C VAL A 49 -5.20 -3.60 -1.82
N GLU A 50 -5.89 -2.89 -2.69
CA GLU A 50 -7.34 -2.71 -2.57
C GLU A 50 -8.07 -3.77 -3.40
N ILE A 51 -8.94 -4.52 -2.74
CA ILE A 51 -9.81 -5.50 -3.37
C ILE A 51 -11.08 -4.77 -3.80
N ILE A 52 -11.37 -4.80 -5.09
CA ILE A 52 -12.55 -4.15 -5.68
C ILE A 52 -13.39 -5.17 -6.45
N ASP A 53 -14.65 -4.87 -6.70
CA ASP A 53 -15.51 -5.65 -7.60
C ASP A 53 -15.11 -5.41 -9.07
N GLU A 54 -15.32 -6.40 -9.94
CA GLU A 54 -15.06 -6.27 -11.39
C GLU A 54 -15.80 -5.10 -12.04
N ARG A 55 -17.01 -4.78 -11.57
CA ARG A 55 -17.78 -3.62 -12.04
C ARG A 55 -17.12 -2.32 -11.64
N GLU A 56 -16.55 -2.27 -10.45
CA GLU A 56 -15.82 -1.12 -9.92
C GLU A 56 -14.50 -0.89 -10.66
N ALA A 57 -13.86 -1.95 -11.16
CA ALA A 57 -12.64 -1.83 -11.97
C ALA A 57 -12.85 -0.93 -13.21
N HIS A 58 -14.05 -0.97 -13.80
CA HIS A 58 -14.41 -0.12 -14.93
C HIS A 58 -14.67 1.33 -14.52
N ILE A 59 -15.13 1.56 -13.29
CA ILE A 59 -15.47 2.89 -12.74
C ILE A 59 -14.22 3.59 -12.20
N PHE A 60 -13.32 2.83 -11.57
CA PHE A 60 -12.09 3.31 -10.96
C PHE A 60 -10.87 3.21 -11.89
N GLY A 61 -11.10 3.14 -13.21
CA GLY A 61 -10.04 2.99 -14.22
C GLY A 61 -8.99 4.12 -14.25
N SER A 62 -9.26 5.25 -13.57
CA SER A 62 -8.27 6.30 -13.28
C SER A 62 -7.79 6.21 -11.83
N THR A 63 -6.50 6.44 -11.60
CA THR A 63 -5.85 6.36 -10.28
C THR A 63 -6.42 7.33 -9.24
N GLU A 64 -7.13 8.38 -9.66
CA GLU A 64 -7.73 9.39 -8.77
C GLU A 64 -9.12 8.99 -8.23
N ASN A 65 -9.80 8.03 -8.85
CA ASN A 65 -11.08 7.52 -8.38
C ASN A 65 -10.88 6.28 -7.50
N GLY A 66 -11.61 6.16 -6.39
CA GLY A 66 -11.48 5.04 -5.44
C GLY A 66 -12.24 5.22 -4.14
N THR A 67 -12.09 4.25 -3.25
CA THR A 67 -12.63 4.27 -1.88
C THR A 67 -11.98 5.37 -1.03
N SER A 68 -12.50 5.58 0.18
CA SER A 68 -11.96 6.58 1.11
C SER A 68 -10.50 6.28 1.46
N LEU A 69 -10.14 5.00 1.62
CA LEU A 69 -8.78 4.59 1.97
C LEU A 69 -7.82 4.70 0.79
N TRP A 70 -8.27 4.35 -0.43
CA TRP A 70 -7.47 4.55 -1.66
C TRP A 70 -6.98 5.99 -1.79
N ARG A 71 -7.92 6.94 -1.70
CA ARG A 71 -7.62 8.37 -1.87
C ARG A 71 -6.69 8.87 -0.76
N ALA A 72 -6.93 8.42 0.46
CA ALA A 72 -6.07 8.73 1.60
C ALA A 72 -4.63 8.21 1.38
N TYR A 73 -4.49 6.96 0.95
CA TYR A 73 -3.18 6.31 0.78
C TYR A 73 -2.44 6.79 -0.47
N ASN A 74 -3.12 7.34 -1.46
CA ASN A 74 -2.47 8.04 -2.58
C ASN A 74 -1.55 9.18 -2.09
N SER A 75 -1.92 9.86 -1.00
CA SER A 75 -1.04 10.87 -0.37
C SER A 75 0.21 10.27 0.28
N ILE A 76 0.14 9.00 0.71
CA ILE A 76 1.28 8.26 1.27
C ILE A 76 2.21 7.81 0.15
N ASP A 77 1.65 7.27 -0.95
CA ASP A 77 2.40 6.85 -2.15
C ASP A 77 3.21 8.00 -2.76
N GLN A 78 2.64 9.21 -2.79
CA GLN A 78 3.33 10.40 -3.26
C GLN A 78 4.48 10.86 -2.36
N LYS A 79 4.48 10.48 -1.07
CA LYS A 79 5.41 10.98 -0.07
C LYS A 79 6.53 9.99 0.28
N TRP A 80 6.21 8.69 0.29
CA TRP A 80 7.12 7.66 0.79
C TRP A 80 7.57 6.73 -0.34
N PRO A 81 8.88 6.71 -0.68
CA PRO A 81 9.39 5.90 -1.79
C PRO A 81 9.32 4.39 -1.52
N ASN A 82 9.15 3.99 -0.26
CA ASN A 82 8.99 2.61 0.19
C ASN A 82 7.52 2.20 0.38
N PHE A 83 6.56 3.02 -0.05
CA PHE A 83 5.15 2.66 -0.13
C PHE A 83 4.77 2.40 -1.59
N GLN A 84 3.95 1.38 -1.83
CA GLN A 84 3.32 1.15 -3.12
C GLN A 84 1.88 0.68 -2.92
N MET A 85 0.99 1.07 -3.83
CA MET A 85 -0.39 0.63 -3.83
C MET A 85 -0.85 0.06 -5.18
N SER A 86 -1.74 -0.92 -5.14
CA SER A 86 -2.32 -1.56 -6.32
C SER A 86 -3.74 -2.07 -6.05
N ARG A 87 -4.42 -2.55 -7.09
CA ARG A 87 -5.79 -3.07 -7.03
C ARG A 87 -5.86 -4.50 -7.56
N ILE A 88 -6.76 -5.29 -6.98
CA ILE A 88 -7.12 -6.62 -7.45
C ILE A 88 -8.64 -6.64 -7.63
N ALA A 89 -9.11 -6.97 -8.83
CA ALA A 89 -10.54 -7.12 -9.10
C ALA A 89 -10.95 -8.60 -9.21
N THR A 90 -10.04 -9.42 -9.73
CA THR A 90 -10.27 -10.85 -9.97
C THR A 90 -9.15 -11.71 -9.37
N PRO A 91 -9.40 -13.01 -9.10
CA PRO A 91 -8.34 -13.92 -8.68
C PRO A 91 -7.17 -14.03 -9.68
N ALA A 92 -7.41 -13.79 -10.98
CA ALA A 92 -6.37 -13.80 -12.00
C ALA A 92 -5.36 -12.65 -11.84
N ASP A 93 -5.75 -11.56 -11.17
CA ASP A 93 -4.89 -10.40 -10.94
C ASP A 93 -3.88 -10.63 -9.79
N ILE A 94 -4.13 -11.60 -8.91
CA ILE A 94 -3.32 -11.82 -7.70
C ILE A 94 -1.85 -12.04 -8.04
N TYR A 95 -1.55 -12.99 -8.91
CA TYR A 95 -0.16 -13.29 -9.27
C TYR A 95 0.56 -12.12 -9.96
N PRO A 96 0.02 -11.48 -11.03
CA PRO A 96 0.70 -10.37 -11.67
C PRO A 96 0.87 -9.16 -10.74
N VAL A 97 -0.12 -8.83 -9.89
CA VAL A 97 -0.02 -7.72 -8.92
C VAL A 97 1.07 -7.99 -7.89
N PHE A 98 1.12 -9.18 -7.28
CA PHE A 98 2.17 -9.52 -6.33
C PHE A 98 3.55 -9.56 -6.99
N ARG A 99 3.64 -10.05 -8.24
CA ARG A 99 4.88 -10.01 -9.02
C ARG A 99 5.34 -8.60 -9.31
N GLN A 100 4.44 -7.64 -9.50
CA GLN A 100 4.78 -6.23 -9.68
C GLN A 100 5.27 -5.61 -8.36
N LEU A 101 4.56 -5.83 -7.26
CA LEU A 101 4.86 -5.24 -5.95
C LEU A 101 6.16 -5.79 -5.34
N PHE A 102 6.31 -7.12 -5.33
CA PHE A 102 7.44 -7.79 -4.68
C PHE A 102 8.50 -8.30 -5.67
N GLY A 103 8.31 -8.03 -6.96
CA GLY A 103 9.28 -8.34 -7.99
C GLY A 103 10.57 -7.57 -7.79
N ARG A 104 11.68 -8.16 -8.24
CA ARG A 104 12.98 -7.51 -8.22
C ARG A 104 12.93 -6.30 -9.16
N GLN A 105 12.85 -5.10 -8.61
CA GLN A 105 12.88 -3.90 -9.43
C GLN A 105 14.27 -3.74 -10.07
N PRO A 106 14.34 -3.42 -11.38
CA PRO A 106 15.60 -3.04 -12.01
C PRO A 106 16.22 -1.86 -11.23
N ALA A 107 17.53 -1.87 -11.02
CA ALA A 107 18.23 -0.89 -10.19
C ALA A 107 17.97 0.59 -10.57
N ALA A 108 17.44 0.85 -11.77
CA ALA A 108 17.14 2.18 -12.31
C ALA A 108 15.77 2.77 -11.90
N LEU A 109 14.88 2.02 -11.22
CA LEU A 109 13.50 2.46 -10.94
C LEU A 109 13.25 2.93 -9.49
N LYS A 110 14.29 3.08 -8.68
CA LYS A 110 14.16 3.79 -7.40
C LYS A 110 13.80 5.24 -7.72
N ARG A 111 12.50 5.57 -7.65
CA ARG A 111 12.02 6.96 -7.68
C ARG A 111 12.84 7.73 -6.64
N ALA A 112 13.58 8.72 -7.14
CA ALA A 112 14.40 9.63 -6.35
C ALA A 112 13.53 10.47 -5.40
#